data_AF-A0A7G1P2B7-F1
#
_entry.id   AF-A0A7G1P2B7-F1
#
_cell.length_a   1.000
_cell.length_b   1.000
_cell.length_c   1.000
_cell.angle_alpha   90.00
_cell.angle_beta   90.00
_cell.angle_gamma   90.00
#
_symmetry.space_group_name_H-M   'P 1'
#
loop_
_entity.id
_entity.type
_entity.pdbx_description
1 polymer ?
#
loop_
_entity_poly.entity_id
_entity_poly.type
_entity_poly.pdbx_seq_one_letter_code
_entity_poly.pdbx_strand_id
1 'polypeptide(L)' 'MNEYGEELVFAQCRGEKTARLWHSDADWKMFLVDDHSIRLDGPMDGMITVADLIIDREEATWLSSCLAASRHLRQGRT' A
#
# COMPACT_ATOMS: atom_id res chain seq x y z
N MET A 1 -2.94 13.14 2.95
CA MET A 1 -4.36 13.35 3.20
C MET A 1 -5.08 13.25 1.87
N ASN A 2 -5.91 12.23 1.69
CA ASN A 2 -6.75 12.06 0.49
C ASN A 2 -7.93 13.07 0.49
N GLU A 3 -8.83 13.00 -0.48
CA GLU A 3 -10.00 13.89 -0.57
C GLU A 3 -11.04 13.70 0.57
N TYR A 4 -11.01 12.56 1.25
CA TYR A 4 -11.88 12.21 2.38
C TYR A 4 -11.29 12.63 3.74
N GLY A 5 -10.07 13.19 3.76
CA GLY A 5 -9.38 13.57 4.99
C GLY A 5 -8.61 12.41 5.66
N GLU A 6 -8.51 11.27 4.99
CA GLU A 6 -7.82 10.09 5.49
C GLU A 6 -6.33 10.16 5.18
N GLU A 7 -5.54 9.52 6.03
CA GLU A 7 -4.08 9.57 5.98
C GLU A 7 -3.48 8.19 5.79
N LEU A 8 -2.59 8.10 4.78
CA LEU A 8 -1.79 6.93 4.49
C LEU A 8 -0.32 7.26 4.72
N VAL A 9 0.38 6.35 5.39
CA VAL A 9 1.82 6.41 5.57
C VAL A 9 2.45 5.16 4.98
N PHE A 10 3.41 5.35 4.07
CA PHE A 10 4.18 4.28 3.44
C PHE A 10 5.64 4.39 3.85
N ALA A 11 6.24 3.27 4.27
CA ALA A 11 7.67 3.20 4.55
C ALA A 11 8.30 1.94 3.94
N GLN A 12 9.27 2.13 3.05
CA GLN A 12 10.13 1.07 2.52
C GLN A 12 11.54 1.21 3.10
N CYS A 13 11.99 0.21 3.86
CA CYS A 13 13.38 0.12 4.27
C CYS A 13 14.21 -0.61 3.21
N ARG A 14 15.48 -0.20 3.06
CA ARG A 14 16.42 -0.83 2.13
C ARG A 14 16.72 -2.27 2.58
N GLY A 15 16.62 -3.22 1.65
CA GLY A 15 16.85 -4.64 1.89
C GLY A 15 15.64 -5.41 2.43
N GLU A 16 14.56 -4.72 2.82
CA GLU A 16 13.29 -5.39 3.14
C GLU A 16 12.51 -5.72 1.86
N LYS A 17 11.91 -6.91 1.79
CA LYS A 17 11.13 -7.36 0.62
C LYS A 17 9.74 -6.73 0.57
N THR A 18 9.19 -6.36 1.71
CA THR A 18 7.89 -5.73 1.88
C THR A 18 8.08 -4.32 2.39
N ALA A 19 7.13 -3.43 2.08
CA ALA A 19 6.99 -2.14 2.73
C ALA A 19 5.99 -2.22 3.89
N ARG A 20 6.00 -1.20 4.75
CA ARG A 20 5.00 -1.01 5.80
C ARG A 20 4.02 0.06 5.37
N LEU A 21 2.74 -0.20 5.60
CA LEU A 21 1.63 0.69 5.34
C LEU A 21 0.84 0.92 6.62
N TRP A 22 0.42 2.16 6.83
CA TRP A 22 -0.52 2.54 7.88
C TRP A 22 -1.63 3.40 7.29
N HIS A 23 -2.83 3.27 7.86
CA HIS A 23 -4.03 3.98 7.45
C HIS A 23 -4.75 4.53 8.68
N SER A 24 -5.26 5.75 8.59
CA SER A 24 -6.02 6.40 9.68
C SER A 24 -7.22 5.56 10.12
N ASP A 25 -7.96 5.03 9.15
CA ASP A 25 -9.21 4.29 9.39
C ASP A 25 -9.01 2.88 9.91
N ALA A 26 -7.77 2.40 9.88
CA ALA A 26 -7.39 1.10 10.40
C ALA A 26 -6.74 1.21 11.79
N ASP A 27 -7.06 2.25 12.57
CA ASP A 27 -6.45 2.56 13.88
C ASP A 27 -4.92 2.66 13.83
N TRP A 28 -4.35 3.06 12.69
CA TRP A 28 -2.90 3.00 12.46
C TRP A 28 -2.31 1.62 12.70
N LYS A 29 -3.04 0.55 12.36
CA LYS A 29 -2.47 -0.80 12.28
C LYS A 29 -1.45 -0.86 11.13
N MET A 30 -0.38 -1.63 11.37
CA MET A 30 0.69 -1.83 10.41
C MET A 30 0.35 -2.99 9.48
N PHE A 31 0.38 -2.74 8.18
CA PHE A 31 0.20 -3.74 7.12
C PHE A 31 1.50 -3.91 6.35
N LEU A 32 1.85 -5.16 6.03
CA LEU A 32 2.97 -5.47 5.16
C LEU A 32 2.48 -5.56 3.72
N VAL A 33 3.09 -4.79 2.83
CA VAL A 33 2.63 -4.66 1.44
C VAL A 33 3.78 -4.84 0.46
N ASP A 34 3.50 -5.51 -0.65
CA ASP A 34 4.40 -5.70 -1.79
C ASP A 34 3.64 -5.52 -3.11
N ASP A 35 4.35 -5.69 -4.24
CA ASP A 35 3.75 -5.55 -5.58
C ASP A 35 2.56 -6.53 -5.83
N HIS A 36 2.43 -7.62 -5.06
CA HIS A 36 1.34 -8.60 -5.16
C HIS A 36 0.21 -8.38 -4.14
N SER A 37 0.40 -7.43 -3.23
CA SER A 37 -0.54 -7.15 -2.14
C SER A 37 -1.73 -6.32 -2.62
N ILE A 38 -1.60 -5.61 -3.74
CA ILE A 38 -2.70 -4.84 -4.34
C ILE A 38 -3.57 -5.80 -5.15
N ARG A 39 -4.74 -6.13 -4.61
CA ARG A 39 -5.73 -6.98 -5.28
C ARG A 39 -6.97 -6.18 -5.64
N LEU A 40 -7.36 -6.29 -6.90
CA LEU A 40 -8.67 -5.89 -7.38
C LEU A 40 -9.62 -7.07 -7.13
N ASP A 41 -10.21 -7.16 -5.95
CA ASP A 41 -11.17 -8.22 -5.65
C ASP A 41 -12.54 -7.84 -6.26
N GLY A 42 -12.92 -8.50 -7.37
CA GLY A 42 -14.34 -8.61 -7.75
C GLY A 42 -15.02 -9.57 -6.76
N PRO A 43 -16.31 -9.43 -6.36
CA PRO A 43 -17.51 -8.94 -7.07
C PRO A 43 -18.21 -7.74 -6.39
N MET A 44 -17.54 -7.08 -5.44
CA MET A 44 -17.96 -5.79 -4.88
C MET A 44 -17.33 -4.69 -5.74
N ASP A 45 -18.05 -4.32 -6.80
CA ASP A 45 -17.61 -3.40 -7.87
C ASP A 45 -16.97 -2.13 -7.29
N GLY A 46 -15.63 -2.06 -7.31
CA GLY A 46 -14.86 -0.86 -6.97
C GLY A 46 -14.00 -0.88 -5.70
N MET A 47 -14.05 -1.92 -4.85
CA MET A 47 -13.19 -1.98 -3.65
C MET A 47 -11.82 -2.60 -3.97
N ILE A 48 -10.74 -1.92 -3.59
CA ILE A 48 -9.37 -2.45 -3.70
C ILE A 48 -8.94 -2.88 -2.32
N THR A 49 -8.45 -4.11 -2.20
CA THR A 49 -7.94 -4.63 -0.93
C THR A 49 -6.43 -4.74 -0.96
N VAL A 50 -5.80 -4.30 0.12
CA VAL A 50 -4.36 -4.41 0.35
C VAL A 50 -4.12 -5.06 1.70
N ALA A 51 -3.71 -6.34 1.70
CA ALA A 51 -3.47 -7.09 2.94
C ALA A 51 -4.66 -6.99 3.93
N ASP A 52 -5.88 -7.21 3.43
CA ASP A 52 -7.17 -7.11 4.15
C ASP A 52 -7.62 -5.68 4.53
N LEU A 53 -6.85 -4.64 4.17
CA LEU A 53 -7.29 -3.24 4.24
C LEU A 53 -8.07 -2.88 2.98
N ILE A 54 -9.30 -2.39 3.13
CA ILE A 54 -10.05 -1.79 2.02
C ILE A 54 -9.53 -0.37 1.82
N ILE A 55 -9.09 -0.07 0.61
CA ILE A 55 -8.66 1.25 0.16
C ILE A 55 -9.39 1.61 -1.14
N ASP A 56 -9.48 2.90 -1.43
CA ASP A 56 -10.08 3.38 -2.67
C ASP A 56 -9.11 3.26 -3.88
N ARG A 57 -9.58 3.71 -5.05
CA ARG A 57 -8.80 3.68 -6.29
C ARG A 57 -7.60 4.63 -6.28
N GLU A 58 -7.75 5.81 -5.70
CA GLU A 58 -6.70 6.82 -5.64
C GLU A 58 -5.58 6.37 -4.70
N GLU A 59 -5.95 5.84 -3.54
CA GLU A 59 -5.07 5.25 -2.54
C GLU A 59 -4.30 4.06 -3.09
N ALA A 60 -4.98 3.17 -3.83
CA ALA A 60 -4.33 2.05 -4.47
C ALA A 60 -3.34 2.51 -5.56
N THR A 61 -3.70 3.55 -6.33
CA THR A 61 -2.82 4.13 -7.35
C THR A 61 -1.60 4.78 -6.70
N TRP A 62 -1.81 5.51 -5.61
CA TRP A 62 -0.75 6.10 -4.80
C TRP A 62 0.19 5.03 -4.25
N LEU A 63 -0.36 3.97 -3.64
CA LEU A 63 0.42 2.88 -3.08
C LEU A 63 1.23 2.13 -4.16
N SER A 64 0.60 1.83 -5.30
CA SER A 64 1.27 1.22 -6.46
C SER A 64 2.45 2.07 -6.94
N SER A 65 2.28 3.39 -6.99
CA SER A 65 3.33 4.33 -7.36
C SER A 65 4.48 4.34 -6.33
N CYS A 66 4.16 4.32 -5.03
CA CYS A 66 5.16 4.21 -3.96
C CYS A 66 5.95 2.90 -4.03
N LEU A 67 5.28 1.77 -4.27
CA LEU A 67 5.92 0.46 -4.45
C LEU A 67 6.83 0.46 -5.68
N ALA A 68 6.39 1.02 -6.80
CA ALA A 68 7.20 1.12 -8.02
C ALA A 68 8.44 2.01 -7.82
N ALA A 69 8.27 3.21 -7.25
CA ALA A 69 9.36 4.15 -7.01
C ALA A 69 10.42 3.60 -6.03
N SER A 70 9.98 2.83 -5.04
CA SER A 70 10.86 2.24 -4.01
C SER A 70 11.42 0.87 -4.36
N ARG A 71 11.11 0.31 -5.53
CA ARG A 71 11.54 -1.04 -5.95
C ARG A 71 13.05 -1.25 -5.88
N HIS A 72 13.83 -0.23 -6.20
CA HIS A 72 15.29 -0.25 -6.15
C HIS A 72 15.85 -0.42 -4.71
N LEU A 73 15.08 -0.07 -3.68
CA LEU A 73 15.46 -0.27 -2.28
C LEU A 73 15.31 -1.73 -1.84
N ARG A 74 14.40 -2.49 -2.47
CA ARG A 74 14.16 -3.92 -2.19
C ARG A 74 15.20 -4.82 -2.84
N GLN A 75 15.70 -4.40 -4.00
CA GLN A 75 16.79 -5.04 -4.71
C GLN A 75 18.10 -4.63 -4.04
N GLY A 76 18.49 -5.32 -2.97
CA GLY A 76 19.83 -5.14 -2.39
C GLY A 76 20.87 -5.21 -3.52
N ARG A 77 21.78 -4.23 -3.60
CA ARG A 77 22.95 -4.31 -4.51
C ARG A 77 23.63 -5.65 -4.25
N THR A 78 23.49 -6.58 -5.19
CA THR A 78 24.32 -7.79 -5.31
C THR A 78 25.78 -7.39 -5.45
#